data_AF-A0A7V0XF08-F1
#
_entry.id   AF-A0A7V0XF08-F1
#
_cell.length_a   1.000
_cell.length_b   1.000
_cell.length_c   1.000
_cell.angle_alpha   90.00
_cell.angle_beta   90.00
_cell.angle_gamma   90.00
#
_symmetry.space_group_name_H-M   'P 1'
#
loop_
_entity.id
_entity.type
_entity.pdbx_description
1 polymer ?
#
loop_
_entity_poly.entity_id
_entity_poly.type
_entity_poly.pdbx_seq_one_letter_code
_entity_poly.pdbx_strand_id
1 'polypeptide(L)'
;MTTRSRDTYALDLGIEPPWTNVSYVGAVCAALRARGAECDCIGMAGFSGYAFVVNVAPGLVPDAVTAFDWMMLNEGAGAFGVAVETDTVDCEMGSGERPRLLVELFERVCEEVGRGSPCVVWGVGTPPGFAVVYGWDRDSYLVRSRLSAAGEVGRGLPTSAVRPLGPAERPEPPVRFDSLVDTGRLGAVFFGEDQPVGSRRMEQRAVERAGQLLAGEHACFEPGNVSGWPAFEAWADELVGGRYQPFGNSYTLRCLTELQLFAAGFCRRLSQARPDAARPLSAASAGLSRSADRLEALQELFPCPGDDTRPGPTVLQAAARSLRACAADNREALAALRDAAALF
;
A
#
# COMPACT_ATOMS: atom_id res chain seq x y z
N MET A 1 -2.02 -37.00 -8.84
CA MET A 1 -2.85 -36.33 -7.81
C MET A 1 -4.24 -36.18 -8.37
N THR A 2 -5.22 -36.88 -7.81
CA THR A 2 -6.64 -36.75 -8.17
C THR A 2 -7.15 -35.42 -7.64
N THR A 3 -7.26 -34.44 -8.53
CA THR A 3 -7.93 -33.16 -8.29
C THR A 3 -9.40 -33.42 -7.97
N ARG A 4 -9.75 -33.45 -6.67
CA ARG A 4 -11.14 -33.18 -6.30
C ARG A 4 -11.44 -31.79 -6.81
N SER A 5 -12.40 -31.67 -7.73
CA SER A 5 -13.02 -30.41 -8.10
C SER A 5 -13.36 -29.66 -6.82
N ARG A 6 -12.67 -28.55 -6.54
CA ARG A 6 -13.07 -27.66 -5.45
C ARG A 6 -14.32 -26.93 -5.93
N ASP A 7 -15.46 -27.29 -5.34
CA ASP A 7 -16.69 -26.53 -5.51
C ASP A 7 -16.52 -25.14 -4.89
N THR A 8 -17.39 -24.21 -5.30
CA THR A 8 -17.39 -22.81 -4.86
C THR A 8 -17.49 -22.71 -3.34
N TYR A 9 -16.68 -21.84 -2.73
CA TYR A 9 -16.71 -21.52 -1.30
C TYR A 9 -16.51 -20.02 -1.10
N ALA A 10 -17.26 -19.43 -0.17
CA ALA A 10 -17.12 -18.03 0.19
C ALA A 10 -17.41 -17.83 1.68
N LEU A 11 -16.60 -17.00 2.31
CA LEU A 11 -16.82 -16.50 3.66
C LEU A 11 -17.87 -15.39 3.65
N ASP A 12 -18.77 -15.42 4.63
CA ASP A 12 -19.71 -14.33 4.91
C ASP A 12 -19.16 -13.46 6.05
N LEU A 13 -18.27 -12.53 5.69
CA LEU A 13 -17.54 -11.69 6.65
C LEU A 13 -17.94 -10.22 6.62
N GLY A 14 -18.93 -9.84 5.80
CA GLY A 14 -19.31 -8.44 5.64
C GLY A 14 -18.15 -7.51 5.25
N ILE A 15 -17.18 -8.03 4.47
CA ILE A 15 -15.96 -7.30 4.11
C ILE A 15 -16.32 -6.03 3.35
N GLU A 16 -16.05 -4.88 3.98
CA GLU A 16 -16.10 -3.58 3.31
C GLU A 16 -15.01 -3.53 2.24
N PRO A 17 -15.32 -3.07 1.01
CA PRO A 17 -14.32 -2.89 -0.02
C PRO A 17 -13.19 -1.96 0.43
N PRO A 18 -11.91 -2.32 0.20
CA PRO A 18 -10.80 -1.39 0.32
C PRO A 18 -11.06 -0.13 -0.50
N TRP A 19 -10.78 1.07 0.01
CA TRP A 19 -11.07 2.34 -0.70
C TRP A 19 -9.83 3.17 -1.03
N THR A 20 -8.68 2.89 -0.42
CA THR A 20 -7.42 3.62 -0.60
C THR A 20 -6.71 3.23 -1.91
N ASN A 21 -5.92 4.14 -2.47
CA ASN A 21 -4.97 3.86 -3.57
C ASN A 21 -3.79 2.99 -3.10
N VAL A 22 -3.52 2.94 -1.79
CA VAL A 22 -2.50 2.08 -1.18
C VAL A 22 -3.12 0.71 -0.89
N SER A 23 -3.20 -0.12 -1.93
CA SER A 23 -4.00 -1.36 -1.93
C SER A 23 -3.70 -2.31 -0.75
N TYR A 24 -2.44 -2.44 -0.32
CA TYR A 24 -2.06 -3.21 0.87
C TYR A 24 -2.77 -2.72 2.13
N VAL A 25 -2.68 -1.42 2.41
CA VAL A 25 -3.26 -0.80 3.62
C VAL A 25 -4.77 -1.04 3.63
N GLY A 26 -5.43 -0.84 2.49
CA GLY A 26 -6.87 -1.06 2.37
C GLY A 26 -7.25 -2.52 2.57
N ALA A 27 -6.56 -3.44 1.90
CA ALA A 27 -6.87 -4.88 1.95
C ALA A 27 -6.60 -5.48 3.33
N VAL A 28 -5.44 -5.18 3.94
CA VAL A 28 -5.10 -5.65 5.29
C VAL A 28 -6.04 -5.07 6.34
N CYS A 29 -6.36 -3.78 6.25
CA CYS A 29 -7.33 -3.14 7.15
C CYS A 29 -8.72 -3.80 7.04
N ALA A 30 -9.20 -4.06 5.81
CA ALA A 30 -10.47 -4.72 5.58
C ALA A 30 -10.50 -6.16 6.13
N ALA A 31 -9.43 -6.93 5.92
CA ALA A 31 -9.30 -8.29 6.46
C ALA A 31 -9.25 -8.31 8.00
N LEU A 32 -8.53 -7.38 8.63
CA LEU A 32 -8.48 -7.25 10.10
C LEU A 32 -9.84 -6.84 10.68
N ARG A 33 -10.54 -5.86 10.07
CA ARG A 33 -11.88 -5.44 10.51
C ARG A 33 -12.92 -6.55 10.37
N ALA A 34 -12.84 -7.35 9.31
CA ALA A 34 -13.68 -8.53 9.10
C ALA A 34 -13.49 -9.59 10.22
N ARG A 35 -12.33 -9.58 10.89
CA ARG A 35 -12.04 -10.40 12.07
C ARG A 35 -12.36 -9.72 13.40
N GLY A 36 -12.99 -8.54 13.37
CA GLY A 36 -13.40 -7.78 14.56
C GLY A 36 -12.32 -6.88 15.15
N ALA A 37 -11.16 -6.72 14.49
CA ALA A 37 -10.13 -5.81 14.98
C ALA A 37 -10.53 -4.33 14.82
N GLU A 38 -10.24 -3.52 15.84
CA GLU A 38 -10.38 -2.06 15.77
C GLU A 38 -9.21 -1.46 14.99
N CYS A 39 -9.34 -1.41 13.67
CA CYS A 39 -8.31 -0.95 12.75
C CYS A 39 -8.87 0.09 11.77
N ASP A 40 -8.12 1.15 11.51
CA ASP A 40 -8.39 2.10 10.43
C ASP A 40 -7.15 2.28 9.53
N CYS A 41 -7.32 2.86 8.34
CA CYS A 41 -6.22 2.96 7.38
C CYS A 41 -5.05 3.83 7.87
N ILE A 42 -5.32 4.86 8.68
CA ILE A 42 -4.26 5.73 9.24
C ILE A 42 -3.42 4.95 10.26
N GLY A 43 -4.06 4.22 11.16
CA GLY A 43 -3.40 3.34 12.11
C GLY A 43 -2.65 2.24 11.39
N MET A 44 -3.29 1.55 10.44
CA MET A 44 -2.70 0.46 9.67
C MET A 44 -1.44 0.92 8.94
N ALA A 45 -1.54 2.00 8.15
CA ALA A 45 -0.40 2.53 7.42
C ALA A 45 0.71 3.06 8.36
N GLY A 46 0.34 3.70 9.47
CA GLY A 46 1.30 4.24 10.44
C GLY A 46 2.04 3.17 11.23
N PHE A 47 1.32 2.22 11.83
CA PHE A 47 1.94 1.14 12.62
C PHE A 47 2.76 0.19 11.74
N SER A 48 2.26 -0.25 10.57
CA SER A 48 3.06 -1.05 9.63
C SER A 48 4.30 -0.31 9.11
N GLY A 49 4.27 1.02 9.13
CA GLY A 49 5.31 1.87 8.56
C GLY A 49 5.08 2.21 7.08
N TYR A 50 4.13 1.56 6.39
CA TYR A 50 3.89 1.82 4.96
C TYR A 50 3.66 3.31 4.67
N ALA A 51 2.99 4.05 5.56
CA ALA A 51 2.79 5.49 5.44
C ALA A 51 4.09 6.30 5.18
N PHE A 52 5.25 5.78 5.59
CA PHE A 52 6.56 6.40 5.49
C PHE A 52 7.44 5.85 4.35
N VAL A 53 6.93 4.88 3.59
CA VAL A 53 7.60 4.37 2.39
C VAL A 53 7.44 5.39 1.28
N VAL A 54 8.57 5.90 0.78
CA VAL A 54 8.64 6.72 -0.42
C VAL A 54 9.63 6.04 -1.36
N ASN A 55 9.16 5.50 -2.47
CA ASN A 55 10.00 4.83 -3.45
C ASN A 55 9.68 5.37 -4.84
N VAL A 56 10.72 5.58 -5.63
CA VAL A 56 10.61 6.01 -7.03
C VAL A 56 11.58 5.20 -7.87
N ALA A 57 11.08 4.66 -8.98
CA ALA A 57 11.86 3.92 -9.96
C ALA A 57 12.26 4.83 -11.14
N PRO A 58 13.38 4.53 -11.82
CA PRO A 58 13.71 5.16 -13.10
C PRO A 58 12.53 5.08 -14.09
N GLY A 59 12.24 6.17 -14.80
CA GLY A 59 11.08 6.20 -15.71
C GLY A 59 9.71 6.32 -15.03
N LEU A 60 9.64 6.43 -13.70
CA LEU A 60 8.41 6.61 -12.93
C LEU A 60 7.33 5.56 -13.23
N VAL A 61 7.72 4.29 -13.23
CA VAL A 61 6.80 3.17 -13.43
C VAL A 61 5.90 2.96 -12.20
N PRO A 62 4.65 2.50 -12.37
CA PRO A 62 3.64 2.46 -11.31
C PRO A 62 3.94 1.49 -10.16
N ASP A 63 4.77 0.48 -10.38
CA ASP A 63 5.11 -0.57 -9.41
C ASP A 63 6.11 -0.13 -8.33
N ALA A 64 6.81 1.00 -8.54
CA ALA A 64 7.80 1.55 -7.62
C ALA A 64 7.26 1.73 -6.19
N VAL A 65 6.01 2.17 -6.03
CA VAL A 65 5.38 2.41 -4.73
C VAL A 65 5.19 1.13 -3.90
N THR A 66 5.27 -0.03 -4.55
CA THR A 66 5.18 -1.36 -3.94
C THR A 66 6.51 -2.12 -3.94
N ALA A 67 7.58 -1.56 -4.52
CA ALA A 67 8.85 -2.24 -4.73
C ALA A 67 9.79 -2.21 -3.50
N PHE A 68 9.35 -2.78 -2.38
CA PHE A 68 10.11 -2.87 -1.12
C PHE A 68 9.73 -4.11 -0.31
N ASP A 69 10.57 -4.47 0.68
CA ASP A 69 10.33 -5.62 1.54
C ASP A 69 9.00 -5.57 2.31
N TRP A 70 7.98 -6.29 1.83
CA TRP A 70 6.67 -6.34 2.48
C TRP A 70 6.69 -7.05 3.84
N MET A 71 7.66 -7.94 4.09
CA MET A 71 7.75 -8.63 5.38
C MET A 71 8.00 -7.66 6.53
N MET A 72 8.61 -6.50 6.26
CA MET A 72 8.84 -5.48 7.27
C MET A 72 7.54 -4.87 7.83
N LEU A 73 6.43 -5.02 7.10
CA LEU A 73 5.13 -4.50 7.49
C LEU A 73 4.45 -5.40 8.55
N ASN A 74 4.83 -6.67 8.64
CA ASN A 74 4.17 -7.70 9.48
C ASN A 74 4.11 -7.31 10.95
N GLU A 75 5.22 -6.85 11.52
CA GLU A 75 5.28 -6.49 12.93
C GLU A 75 4.29 -5.37 13.27
N GLY A 76 4.23 -4.34 12.43
CA GLY A 76 3.32 -3.22 12.64
C GLY A 76 1.87 -3.53 12.31
N ALA A 77 1.63 -4.38 11.30
CA ALA A 77 0.30 -4.93 11.05
C ALA A 77 -0.21 -5.77 12.24
N GLY A 78 0.69 -6.39 12.97
CA GLY A 78 0.39 -7.10 14.21
C GLY A 78 -0.14 -6.23 15.36
N ALA A 79 0.01 -4.90 15.28
CA ALA A 79 -0.44 -3.98 16.34
C ALA A 79 -1.94 -4.04 16.64
N PHE A 80 -2.72 -4.59 15.73
CA PHE A 80 -4.19 -4.72 15.82
C PHE A 80 -4.64 -6.04 16.43
N GLY A 81 -3.75 -6.76 17.13
CA GLY A 81 -4.11 -7.91 17.94
C GLY A 81 -4.26 -9.22 17.17
N VAL A 82 -3.73 -9.30 15.94
CA VAL A 82 -3.69 -10.54 15.14
C VAL A 82 -2.28 -10.71 14.59
N ALA A 83 -1.70 -11.90 14.66
CA ALA A 83 -0.42 -12.21 14.03
C ALA A 83 -0.54 -12.07 12.51
N VAL A 84 0.42 -11.39 11.88
CA VAL A 84 0.44 -11.18 10.43
C VAL A 84 1.70 -11.80 9.85
N GLU A 85 1.51 -12.62 8.83
CA GLU A 85 2.59 -13.25 8.07
C GLU A 85 2.45 -12.83 6.61
N THR A 86 3.56 -12.46 5.98
CA THR A 86 3.60 -12.25 4.53
C THR A 86 4.51 -13.32 3.94
N ASP A 87 3.96 -14.10 3.01
CA ASP A 87 4.72 -15.02 2.18
C ASP A 87 5.02 -14.34 0.85
N THR A 88 6.30 -14.28 0.47
CA THR A 88 6.73 -13.73 -0.81
C THR A 88 7.71 -14.67 -1.48
N VAL A 89 7.53 -14.84 -2.79
CA VAL A 89 8.43 -15.63 -3.62
C VAL A 89 8.81 -14.84 -4.85
N ASP A 90 10.12 -14.68 -5.04
CA ASP A 90 10.70 -14.11 -6.25
C ASP A 90 10.45 -15.08 -7.40
N CYS A 91 9.78 -14.59 -8.44
CA CYS A 91 9.30 -15.42 -9.52
C CYS A 91 9.60 -14.74 -10.85
N GLU A 92 10.76 -15.06 -11.42
CA GLU A 92 11.15 -14.53 -12.73
C GLU A 92 10.08 -14.87 -13.79
N MET A 93 9.68 -13.85 -14.55
CA MET A 93 8.74 -14.00 -15.65
C MET A 93 9.29 -14.98 -16.69
N GLY A 94 8.51 -16.01 -17.00
CA GLY A 94 8.91 -17.07 -17.92
C GLY A 94 9.73 -18.21 -17.30
N SER A 95 10.00 -18.17 -15.99
CA SER A 95 10.60 -19.32 -15.29
C SER A 95 9.66 -20.53 -15.32
N GLY A 96 10.25 -21.72 -15.46
CA GLY A 96 9.49 -22.98 -15.42
C GLY A 96 8.87 -23.30 -14.05
N GLU A 97 9.31 -22.62 -13.00
CA GLU A 97 8.83 -22.80 -11.62
C GLU A 97 7.53 -22.03 -11.34
N ARG A 98 7.30 -20.93 -12.08
CA ARG A 98 6.14 -20.05 -11.88
C ARG A 98 4.79 -20.77 -11.82
N PRO A 99 4.43 -21.68 -12.76
CA PRO A 99 3.14 -22.35 -12.68
C PRO A 99 2.97 -23.17 -11.40
N ARG A 100 4.05 -23.77 -10.89
CA ARG A 100 4.03 -24.53 -9.64
C ARG A 100 3.82 -23.60 -8.44
N LEU A 101 4.54 -22.49 -8.37
CA LEU A 101 4.41 -21.52 -7.29
C LEU A 101 3.01 -20.90 -7.21
N LEU A 102 2.40 -20.60 -8.35
CA LEU A 102 1.02 -20.12 -8.43
C LEU A 102 0.01 -21.14 -7.88
N VAL A 103 0.21 -22.43 -8.17
CA VAL A 103 -0.61 -23.51 -7.61
C VAL A 103 -0.40 -23.63 -6.10
N GLU A 104 0.85 -23.64 -5.63
CA GLU A 104 1.16 -23.72 -4.19
C GLU A 104 0.55 -22.54 -3.41
N LEU A 105 0.65 -21.32 -3.94
CA LEU A 105 0.02 -20.12 -3.36
C LEU A 105 -1.51 -20.26 -3.33
N PHE A 106 -2.13 -20.70 -4.44
CA PHE A 106 -3.57 -20.92 -4.52
C PHE A 106 -4.06 -21.95 -3.52
N GLU A 107 -3.33 -23.06 -3.37
CA GLU A 107 -3.66 -24.11 -2.42
C GLU A 107 -3.60 -23.61 -0.98
N ARG A 108 -2.53 -22.89 -0.60
CA ARG A 108 -2.38 -22.30 0.73
C ARG A 108 -3.47 -21.28 1.04
N VAL A 109 -3.76 -20.37 0.11
CA VAL A 109 -4.82 -19.36 0.29
C VAL A 109 -6.20 -20.02 0.47
N CYS A 110 -6.53 -21.04 -0.33
CA CYS A 110 -7.79 -21.76 -0.17
C CYS A 110 -7.88 -22.52 1.16
N GLU A 111 -6.76 -23.07 1.64
CA GLU A 111 -6.71 -23.76 2.94
C GLU A 111 -7.02 -22.81 4.09
N GLU A 112 -6.41 -21.63 4.10
CA GLU A 112 -6.65 -20.59 5.11
C GLU A 112 -8.06 -20.01 5.05
N VAL A 113 -8.55 -19.70 3.85
CA VAL A 113 -9.94 -19.26 3.64
C VAL A 113 -10.92 -20.34 4.07
N GLY A 114 -10.65 -21.61 3.78
CA GLY A 114 -11.46 -22.75 4.22
C GLY A 114 -11.51 -22.95 5.74
N ARG A 115 -10.52 -22.43 6.47
CA ARG A 115 -10.50 -22.36 7.95
C ARG A 115 -11.29 -21.19 8.53
N GLY A 116 -11.85 -20.32 7.69
CA GLY A 116 -12.59 -19.14 8.12
C GLY A 116 -11.78 -17.85 8.15
N SER A 117 -10.52 -17.86 7.69
CA SER A 117 -9.64 -16.69 7.74
C SER A 117 -9.47 -16.08 6.34
N PRO A 118 -9.84 -14.80 6.12
CA PRO A 118 -9.56 -14.16 4.84
C PRO A 118 -8.05 -14.04 4.62
N CYS A 119 -7.62 -13.97 3.37
CA CYS A 119 -6.22 -13.70 3.02
C CYS A 119 -6.13 -12.42 2.18
N VAL A 120 -4.95 -11.86 2.02
CA VAL A 120 -4.71 -10.79 1.03
C VAL A 120 -3.72 -11.30 0.01
N VAL A 121 -3.99 -11.12 -1.29
CA VAL A 121 -3.10 -11.61 -2.36
C VAL A 121 -2.65 -10.45 -3.24
N TRP A 122 -1.38 -10.45 -3.63
CA TRP A 122 -0.80 -9.50 -4.58
C TRP A 122 -1.09 -9.89 -6.03
N GLY A 123 -1.15 -8.89 -6.90
CA GLY A 123 -1.24 -9.09 -8.34
C GLY A 123 -2.67 -9.16 -8.87
N VAL A 124 -3.64 -8.67 -8.11
CA VAL A 124 -5.03 -8.60 -8.53
C VAL A 124 -5.27 -7.29 -9.28
N GLY A 125 -5.83 -7.38 -10.49
CA GLY A 125 -6.24 -6.24 -11.31
C GLY A 125 -5.12 -5.62 -12.16
N THR A 126 -5.42 -4.47 -12.76
CA THR A 126 -4.46 -3.68 -13.54
C THR A 126 -4.68 -2.19 -13.22
N PRO A 127 -3.69 -1.49 -12.62
CA PRO A 127 -2.37 -1.99 -12.21
C PRO A 127 -2.48 -3.06 -11.11
N PRO A 128 -1.47 -3.94 -10.95
CA PRO A 128 -1.50 -4.97 -9.92
C PRO A 128 -1.60 -4.34 -8.53
N GLY A 129 -2.46 -4.90 -7.70
CA GLY A 129 -2.65 -4.47 -6.33
C GLY A 129 -2.93 -5.63 -5.39
N PHE A 130 -2.96 -5.30 -4.09
CA PHE A 130 -3.42 -6.22 -3.05
C PHE A 130 -4.94 -6.25 -3.00
N ALA A 131 -5.51 -7.45 -2.90
CA ALA A 131 -6.95 -7.65 -2.73
C ALA A 131 -7.24 -8.69 -1.64
N VAL A 132 -8.35 -8.51 -0.93
CA VAL A 132 -8.83 -9.49 0.05
C VAL A 132 -9.43 -10.67 -0.69
N VAL A 133 -8.91 -11.87 -0.46
CA VAL A 133 -9.51 -13.13 -0.89
C VAL A 133 -10.42 -13.63 0.24
N TYR A 134 -11.69 -13.79 -0.08
CA TYR A 134 -12.71 -14.26 0.86
C TYR A 134 -13.34 -15.60 0.45
N GLY A 135 -12.89 -16.17 -0.67
CA GLY A 135 -13.45 -17.40 -1.22
C GLY A 135 -12.73 -17.84 -2.48
N TRP A 136 -13.21 -18.93 -3.06
CA TRP A 136 -12.78 -19.42 -4.37
C TRP A 136 -13.97 -19.99 -5.15
N ASP A 137 -13.86 -19.95 -6.47
CA ASP A 137 -14.72 -20.68 -7.40
C ASP A 137 -13.84 -21.46 -8.37
N ARG A 138 -13.82 -22.80 -8.23
CA ARG A 138 -12.92 -23.70 -8.96
C ARG A 138 -11.44 -23.30 -8.84
N ASP A 139 -10.88 -22.69 -9.89
CA ASP A 139 -9.49 -22.25 -10.01
C ASP A 139 -9.35 -20.72 -9.96
N SER A 140 -10.34 -20.04 -9.38
CA SER A 140 -10.38 -18.59 -9.29
C SER A 140 -10.60 -18.13 -7.86
N TYR A 141 -9.95 -17.04 -7.47
CA TYR A 141 -10.20 -16.34 -6.23
C TYR A 141 -11.47 -15.50 -6.33
N LEU A 142 -12.25 -15.47 -5.25
CA LEU A 142 -13.27 -14.45 -5.01
C LEU A 142 -12.62 -13.31 -4.23
N VAL A 143 -12.59 -12.11 -4.81
CA VAL A 143 -11.80 -10.99 -4.31
C VAL A 143 -12.62 -9.73 -4.01
N ARG A 144 -12.12 -8.95 -3.05
CA ARG A 144 -12.50 -7.54 -2.83
C ARG A 144 -11.25 -6.68 -2.87
N SER A 145 -11.16 -5.80 -3.85
CA SER A 145 -10.08 -4.86 -4.05
C SER A 145 -10.59 -3.42 -3.98
N ARG A 146 -9.70 -2.44 -4.22
CA ARG A 146 -10.07 -1.04 -4.44
C ARG A 146 -11.15 -0.87 -5.52
N LEU A 147 -11.15 -1.74 -6.53
CA LEU A 147 -12.09 -1.67 -7.64
C LEU A 147 -13.53 -1.97 -7.16
N SER A 148 -13.70 -2.82 -6.14
CA SER A 148 -15.01 -3.01 -5.49
C SER A 148 -15.55 -1.71 -4.89
N ALA A 149 -14.73 -0.85 -4.28
CA ALA A 149 -15.23 0.41 -3.72
C ALA A 149 -15.69 1.38 -4.81
N ALA A 150 -15.10 1.30 -6.01
CA ALA A 150 -15.41 2.19 -7.12
C ALA A 150 -16.76 1.89 -7.82
N GLY A 151 -17.48 0.84 -7.42
CA GLY A 151 -18.67 0.33 -8.13
C GLY A 151 -18.33 -0.32 -9.47
N GLU A 152 -19.32 -0.68 -10.30
CA GLU A 152 -19.12 -1.06 -11.71
C GLU A 152 -18.61 0.13 -12.55
N VAL A 153 -17.45 0.68 -12.20
CA VAL A 153 -16.78 1.77 -12.91
C VAL A 153 -15.44 1.27 -13.42
N GLY A 154 -15.50 0.20 -14.20
CA GLY A 154 -14.41 -0.30 -15.03
C GLY A 154 -14.37 0.31 -16.43
N ARG A 155 -15.14 1.38 -16.72
CA ARG A 155 -15.23 1.99 -18.06
C ARG A 155 -15.26 3.54 -18.02
N GLY A 156 -14.29 4.16 -17.35
CA GLY A 156 -13.95 5.57 -17.61
C GLY A 156 -14.91 6.64 -17.07
N LEU A 157 -15.48 6.48 -15.87
CA LEU A 157 -16.19 7.56 -15.17
C LEU A 157 -15.37 8.12 -13.99
N PRO A 158 -15.54 9.42 -13.66
CA PRO A 158 -14.76 10.12 -12.65
C PRO A 158 -14.97 9.56 -11.23
N THR A 159 -13.91 9.63 -10.43
CA THR A 159 -13.78 9.09 -9.06
C THR A 159 -14.74 9.67 -8.02
N SER A 160 -15.63 10.58 -8.37
CA SER A 160 -16.59 11.20 -7.45
C SER A 160 -17.88 10.38 -7.25
N ALA A 161 -18.05 9.23 -7.90
CA ALA A 161 -19.25 8.39 -7.85
C ALA A 161 -19.07 7.09 -7.02
N VAL A 162 -17.96 6.96 -6.30
CA VAL A 162 -17.59 5.79 -5.47
C VAL A 162 -18.61 5.63 -4.34
N ARG A 163 -19.43 4.57 -4.37
CA ARG A 163 -20.25 4.14 -3.22
C ARG A 163 -19.65 2.84 -2.67
N PRO A 164 -19.42 2.74 -1.35
CA PRO A 164 -19.04 1.48 -0.72
C PRO A 164 -20.04 0.39 -1.10
N LEU A 165 -19.55 -0.74 -1.63
CA LEU A 165 -20.42 -1.88 -1.86
C LEU A 165 -20.78 -2.54 -0.53
N GLY A 166 -22.05 -2.88 -0.35
CA GLY A 166 -22.52 -3.64 0.81
C GLY A 166 -22.17 -5.14 0.70
N PRO A 167 -22.30 -5.90 1.80
CA PRO A 167 -21.99 -7.33 1.86
C PRO A 167 -22.67 -8.18 0.77
N ALA A 168 -23.84 -7.74 0.30
CA ALA A 168 -24.68 -8.42 -0.68
C ALA A 168 -24.46 -7.97 -2.15
N GLU A 169 -23.63 -6.96 -2.40
CA GLU A 169 -23.38 -6.46 -3.76
C GLU A 169 -22.33 -7.31 -4.50
N ARG A 170 -22.47 -7.37 -5.83
CA ARG A 170 -21.84 -8.42 -6.67
C ARG A 170 -20.33 -8.52 -6.44
N PRO A 171 -19.77 -9.74 -6.34
CA PRO A 171 -18.32 -9.98 -6.38
C PRO A 171 -17.66 -9.24 -7.54
N GLU A 172 -16.41 -8.79 -7.36
CA GLU A 172 -15.55 -8.62 -8.54
C GLU A 172 -15.53 -9.95 -9.32
N PRO A 173 -15.38 -9.91 -10.66
CA PRO A 173 -15.25 -11.15 -11.43
C PRO A 173 -14.18 -12.05 -10.78
N PRO A 174 -14.44 -13.36 -10.62
CA PRO A 174 -13.44 -14.26 -10.06
C PRO A 174 -12.13 -14.16 -10.82
N VAL A 175 -11.02 -14.07 -10.08
CA VAL A 175 -9.68 -13.88 -10.65
C VAL A 175 -9.00 -15.24 -10.68
N ARG A 176 -8.74 -15.78 -11.87
CA ARG A 176 -8.03 -17.06 -11.99
C ARG A 176 -6.67 -16.97 -11.30
N PHE A 177 -6.28 -18.00 -10.56
CA PHE A 177 -5.02 -17.97 -9.81
C PHE A 177 -3.80 -17.79 -10.73
N ASP A 178 -3.86 -18.30 -11.96
CA ASP A 178 -2.81 -18.18 -12.98
C ASP A 178 -2.82 -16.84 -13.74
N SER A 179 -3.79 -15.97 -13.45
CA SER A 179 -3.94 -14.64 -14.05
C SER A 179 -3.46 -13.50 -13.16
N LEU A 180 -2.88 -13.80 -12.00
CA LEU A 180 -2.25 -12.79 -11.16
C LEU A 180 -1.17 -12.05 -11.96
N VAL A 181 -1.33 -10.74 -12.05
CA VAL A 181 -0.37 -9.85 -12.70
C VAL A 181 0.73 -9.58 -11.70
N ASP A 182 1.94 -10.06 -11.96
CA ASP A 182 3.09 -9.66 -11.15
C ASP A 182 4.19 -9.03 -11.98
N THR A 183 4.95 -8.23 -11.26
CA THR A 183 6.18 -7.59 -11.68
C THR A 183 7.37 -8.42 -11.21
N GLY A 184 7.27 -9.76 -11.26
CA GLY A 184 8.35 -10.67 -10.85
C GLY A 184 8.26 -11.19 -9.41
N ARG A 185 7.15 -10.99 -8.71
CA ARG A 185 6.93 -11.47 -7.33
C ARG A 185 5.52 -11.97 -7.09
N LEU A 186 5.41 -13.13 -6.47
CA LEU A 186 4.15 -13.64 -5.93
C LEU A 186 4.14 -13.36 -4.42
N GLY A 187 2.96 -13.06 -3.87
CA GLY A 187 2.85 -12.93 -2.43
C GLY A 187 1.44 -12.88 -1.90
N ALA A 188 1.31 -13.26 -0.64
CA ALA A 188 0.07 -13.18 0.11
C ALA A 188 0.35 -12.82 1.57
N VAL A 189 -0.64 -12.19 2.19
CA VAL A 189 -0.68 -11.89 3.61
C VAL A 189 -1.69 -12.80 4.28
N PHE A 190 -1.25 -13.46 5.34
CA PHE A 190 -2.00 -14.39 6.16
C PHE A 190 -2.18 -13.83 7.57
N PHE A 191 -3.28 -14.21 8.20
CA PHE A 191 -3.69 -13.72 9.52
C PHE A 191 -3.80 -14.90 10.48
N GLY A 192 -2.84 -14.97 11.41
CA GLY A 192 -2.71 -16.06 12.37
C GLY A 192 -3.56 -15.89 13.61
N GLU A 193 -3.01 -16.31 14.75
CA GLU A 193 -3.66 -16.26 16.06
C GLU A 193 -3.78 -14.83 16.60
N ASP A 194 -4.72 -14.66 17.52
CA ASP A 194 -4.86 -13.42 18.26
C ASP A 194 -3.62 -13.18 19.14
N GLN A 195 -3.20 -11.92 19.21
CA GLN A 195 -2.06 -11.49 20.01
C GLN A 195 -2.40 -10.21 20.80
N PRO A 196 -1.61 -9.84 21.82
CA PRO A 196 -1.84 -8.61 22.56
C PRO A 196 -1.85 -7.38 21.65
N VAL A 197 -2.87 -6.54 21.80
CA VAL A 197 -3.01 -5.27 21.08
C VAL A 197 -1.90 -4.29 21.49
N GLY A 198 -1.55 -3.38 20.58
CA GLY A 198 -0.55 -2.32 20.69
C GLY A 198 -0.20 -1.85 22.11
N SER A 199 1.09 -1.97 22.45
CA SER A 199 1.67 -1.37 23.67
C SER A 199 2.44 -0.09 23.35
N ARG A 200 2.82 0.69 24.38
CA ARG A 200 3.76 1.83 24.23
C ARG A 200 5.03 1.44 23.46
N ARG A 201 5.52 0.21 23.66
CA ARG A 201 6.68 -0.33 22.93
C ARG A 201 6.41 -0.49 21.43
N MET A 202 5.19 -0.83 21.03
CA MET A 202 4.83 -0.94 19.61
C MET A 202 4.75 0.43 18.94
N GLU A 203 4.27 1.45 19.65
CA GLU A 203 4.29 2.82 19.12
C GLU A 203 5.72 3.35 18.99
N GLN A 204 6.58 3.10 19.99
CA GLN A 204 8.01 3.43 19.89
C GLN A 204 8.62 2.80 18.65
N ARG A 205 8.44 1.49 18.47
CA ARG A 205 8.93 0.77 17.29
C ARG A 205 8.33 1.29 15.98
N ALA A 206 7.06 1.70 15.98
CA ALA A 206 6.44 2.30 14.80
C ALA A 206 7.07 3.66 14.45
N VAL A 207 7.40 4.50 15.44
CA VAL A 207 8.10 5.78 15.22
C VAL A 207 9.54 5.56 14.77
N GLU A 208 10.25 4.58 15.35
CA GLU A 208 11.60 4.19 14.91
C GLU A 208 11.59 3.70 13.46
N ARG A 209 10.66 2.78 13.12
CA ARG A 209 10.45 2.27 11.76
C ARG A 209 10.09 3.39 10.78
N ALA A 210 9.23 4.32 11.18
CA ALA A 210 8.89 5.48 10.38
C ALA A 210 10.12 6.32 10.03
N GLY A 211 11.02 6.54 11.00
CA GLY A 211 12.28 7.22 10.78
C GLY A 211 13.20 6.48 9.81
N GLN A 212 13.35 5.16 9.96
CA GLN A 212 14.17 4.33 9.06
C GLN A 212 13.64 4.38 7.62
N LEU A 213 12.34 4.15 7.43
CA LEU A 213 11.68 4.15 6.13
C LEU A 213 11.78 5.50 5.43
N LEU A 214 11.56 6.60 6.16
CA LEU A 214 11.64 7.94 5.59
C LEU A 214 13.08 8.36 5.26
N ALA A 215 14.07 7.77 5.94
CA ALA A 215 15.48 7.90 5.61
C ALA A 215 15.92 7.03 4.42
N GLY A 216 15.06 6.12 3.94
CA GLY A 216 15.41 5.15 2.90
C GLY A 216 16.27 3.99 3.41
N GLU A 217 16.24 3.71 4.71
CA GLU A 217 17.02 2.67 5.38
C GLU A 217 16.29 1.30 5.32
N HIS A 218 15.78 0.93 4.15
CA HIS A 218 15.09 -0.34 3.90
C HIS A 218 15.47 -0.95 2.55
N ALA A 219 15.35 -2.28 2.47
CA ALA A 219 15.60 -2.98 1.22
C ALA A 219 14.50 -2.67 0.21
N CYS A 220 14.92 -2.28 -1.00
CA CYS A 220 14.07 -2.25 -2.18
C CYS A 220 14.42 -3.42 -3.08
N PHE A 221 13.38 -4.01 -3.65
CA PHE A 221 13.52 -5.22 -4.45
C PHE A 221 14.09 -4.94 -5.84
N GLU A 222 13.84 -3.74 -6.37
CA GLU A 222 14.25 -3.37 -7.71
C GLU A 222 15.56 -2.56 -7.68
N PRO A 223 16.62 -3.05 -8.36
CA PRO A 223 17.87 -2.31 -8.50
C PRO A 223 17.63 -0.94 -9.16
N GLY A 224 18.19 0.11 -8.56
CA GLY A 224 18.10 1.48 -9.10
C GLY A 224 16.91 2.29 -8.60
N ASN A 225 16.01 1.69 -7.81
CA ASN A 225 15.02 2.47 -7.08
C ASN A 225 15.71 3.37 -6.05
N VAL A 226 15.16 4.58 -5.90
CA VAL A 226 15.56 5.53 -4.87
C VAL A 226 14.45 5.58 -3.82
N SER A 227 14.85 5.54 -2.55
CA SER A 227 13.93 5.36 -1.42
C SER A 227 14.12 6.42 -0.35
N GLY A 228 13.07 6.66 0.43
CA GLY A 228 13.01 7.70 1.46
C GLY A 228 12.86 9.10 0.87
N TRP A 229 13.18 10.12 1.66
CA TRP A 229 13.11 11.52 1.20
C TRP A 229 13.93 11.83 -0.07
N PRO A 230 15.09 11.20 -0.38
CA PRO A 230 15.81 11.43 -1.64
C PRO A 230 15.02 11.03 -2.90
N ALA A 231 14.04 10.13 -2.76
CA ALA A 231 13.19 9.69 -3.87
C ALA A 231 12.44 10.86 -4.53
N PHE A 232 12.06 11.88 -3.77
CA PHE A 232 11.44 13.09 -4.31
C PHE A 232 12.37 13.91 -5.21
N GLU A 233 13.68 13.91 -4.93
CA GLU A 233 14.67 14.60 -5.77
C GLU A 233 14.90 13.82 -7.07
N ALA A 234 15.06 12.50 -6.97
CA ALA A 234 15.17 11.62 -8.13
C ALA A 234 13.93 11.75 -9.04
N TRP A 235 12.74 11.81 -8.44
CA TRP A 235 11.50 12.06 -9.17
C TRP A 235 11.50 13.41 -9.90
N ALA A 236 11.91 14.48 -9.22
CA ALA A 236 12.02 15.81 -9.82
C ALA A 236 12.94 15.82 -11.05
N ASP A 237 14.05 15.07 -10.98
CA ASP A 237 15.03 14.96 -12.06
C ASP A 237 14.52 14.14 -13.26
N GLU A 238 13.78 13.04 -13.01
CA GLU A 238 13.11 12.27 -14.06
C GLU A 238 12.04 13.11 -14.79
N LEU A 239 11.24 13.90 -14.05
CA LEU A 239 10.24 14.80 -14.64
C LEU A 239 10.86 15.87 -15.53
N VAL A 240 11.89 16.58 -15.05
CA VAL A 240 12.58 17.62 -15.84
C VAL A 240 13.30 17.02 -17.04
N GLY A 241 13.84 15.80 -16.88
CA GLY A 241 14.46 15.06 -17.96
C GLY A 241 13.48 14.50 -19.00
N GLY A 242 12.17 14.60 -18.76
CA GLY A 242 11.15 13.99 -19.62
C GLY A 242 11.19 12.46 -19.62
N ARG A 243 11.84 11.84 -18.64
CA ARG A 243 11.99 10.39 -18.51
C ARG A 243 10.92 9.86 -17.57
N TYR A 244 9.67 9.85 -18.02
CA TYR A 244 8.59 9.29 -17.22
C TYR A 244 7.48 8.67 -18.05
N GLN A 245 6.85 7.65 -17.48
CA GLN A 245 5.57 7.11 -17.92
C GLN A 245 4.43 7.96 -17.34
N PRO A 246 3.53 8.55 -18.15
CA PRO A 246 2.44 9.39 -17.65
C PRO A 246 1.56 8.70 -16.60
N PHE A 247 1.14 7.46 -16.88
CA PHE A 247 0.35 6.67 -15.94
C PHE A 247 1.10 6.43 -14.63
N GLY A 248 2.34 5.94 -14.70
CA GLY A 248 3.12 5.64 -13.50
C GLY A 248 3.41 6.87 -12.64
N ASN A 249 3.69 8.03 -13.25
CA ASN A 249 3.79 9.31 -12.53
C ASN A 249 2.48 9.69 -11.82
N SER A 250 1.34 9.67 -12.54
CA SER A 250 0.03 10.03 -11.97
C SER A 250 -0.43 9.05 -10.86
N TYR A 251 -0.13 7.76 -11.02
CA TYR A 251 -0.42 6.74 -10.02
C TYR A 251 0.45 6.93 -8.76
N THR A 252 1.75 7.16 -8.95
CA THR A 252 2.70 7.43 -7.86
C THR A 252 2.30 8.68 -7.06
N LEU A 253 1.84 9.75 -7.73
CA LEU A 253 1.26 10.93 -7.05
C LEU A 253 0.11 10.57 -6.14
N ARG A 254 -0.86 9.78 -6.60
CA ARG A 254 -2.03 9.41 -5.77
C ARG A 254 -1.64 8.57 -4.57
N CYS A 255 -0.82 7.55 -4.77
CA CYS A 255 -0.37 6.68 -3.69
C CYS A 255 0.44 7.46 -2.65
N LEU A 256 1.44 8.24 -3.09
CA LEU A 256 2.27 9.00 -2.15
C LEU A 256 1.50 10.13 -1.47
N THR A 257 0.53 10.77 -2.12
CA THR A 257 -0.34 11.75 -1.45
C THR A 257 -1.09 11.10 -0.28
N GLU A 258 -1.72 9.94 -0.50
CA GLU A 258 -2.44 9.23 0.56
C GLU A 258 -1.49 8.73 1.67
N LEU A 259 -0.33 8.19 1.32
CA LEU A 259 0.67 7.75 2.30
C LEU A 259 1.11 8.91 3.19
N GLN A 260 1.35 10.08 2.62
CA GLN A 260 1.75 11.28 3.37
C GLN A 260 0.61 11.79 4.27
N LEU A 261 -0.65 11.73 3.82
CA LEU A 261 -1.82 12.03 4.66
C LEU A 261 -1.97 11.04 5.82
N PHE A 262 -1.78 9.74 5.57
CA PHE A 262 -1.80 8.72 6.62
C PHE A 262 -0.67 8.92 7.61
N ALA A 263 0.54 9.22 7.14
CA ALA A 263 1.70 9.49 7.99
C ALA A 263 1.45 10.70 8.89
N ALA A 264 0.97 11.80 8.31
CA ALA A 264 0.61 13.01 9.05
C ALA A 264 -0.48 12.75 10.10
N GLY A 265 -1.53 12.01 9.73
CA GLY A 265 -2.63 11.63 10.60
C GLY A 265 -2.18 10.73 11.76
N PHE A 266 -1.27 9.79 11.49
CA PHE A 266 -0.70 8.89 12.50
C PHE A 266 0.15 9.68 13.51
N CYS A 267 1.08 10.52 13.03
CA CYS A 267 1.91 11.35 13.91
C CYS A 267 1.04 12.28 14.78
N ARG A 268 -0.03 12.86 14.23
CA ARG A 268 -0.98 13.69 14.99
C ARG A 268 -1.72 12.90 16.07
N ARG A 269 -2.13 11.66 15.79
CA ARG A 269 -2.76 10.79 16.78
C ARG A 269 -1.80 10.45 17.92
N LEU A 270 -0.58 10.06 17.59
CA LEU A 270 0.43 9.77 18.61
C LEU A 270 0.79 11.01 19.42
N SER A 271 0.85 12.21 18.82
CA SER A 271 1.16 13.43 19.56
C SER A 271 0.11 13.77 20.63
N GLN A 272 -1.16 13.41 20.37
CA GLN A 272 -2.24 13.55 21.35
C GLN A 272 -2.14 12.50 22.47
N ALA A 273 -1.70 11.29 22.13
CA ALA A 273 -1.58 10.18 23.08
C ALA A 273 -0.28 10.20 23.90
N ARG A 274 0.76 10.91 23.45
CA ARG A 274 2.11 10.90 24.04
C ARG A 274 2.59 12.32 24.34
N PRO A 275 2.24 12.90 25.51
CA PRO A 275 2.61 14.26 25.89
C PRO A 275 4.13 14.51 25.92
N ASP A 276 4.90 13.48 26.28
CA ASP A 276 6.36 13.45 26.29
C ASP A 276 6.95 13.66 24.89
N ALA A 277 6.38 13.01 23.86
CA ALA A 277 6.82 13.12 22.47
C ALA A 277 5.94 14.07 21.62
N ALA A 278 4.99 14.79 22.23
CA ALA A 278 3.93 15.50 21.50
C ALA A 278 4.46 16.57 20.55
N ARG A 279 5.45 17.36 21.00
CA ARG A 279 6.05 18.44 20.20
C ARG A 279 6.73 17.90 18.93
N PRO A 280 7.71 16.98 19.01
CA PRO A 280 8.33 16.44 17.80
C PRO A 280 7.34 15.67 16.91
N LEU A 281 6.41 14.89 17.46
CA LEU A 281 5.38 14.21 16.66
C LEU A 281 4.45 15.19 15.92
N SER A 282 4.09 16.31 16.54
CA SER A 282 3.31 17.36 15.88
C SER A 282 4.10 18.06 14.77
N ALA A 283 5.41 18.25 14.96
CA ALA A 283 6.28 18.81 13.93
C ALA A 283 6.42 17.85 12.73
N ALA A 284 6.60 16.54 12.98
CA ALA A 284 6.60 15.52 11.94
C ALA A 284 5.27 15.51 11.16
N SER A 285 4.14 15.54 11.87
CA SER A 285 2.81 15.63 11.28
C SER A 285 2.67 16.84 10.35
N ALA A 286 3.14 18.01 10.79
CA ALA A 286 3.07 19.23 10.01
C ALA A 286 3.92 19.16 8.73
N GLY A 287 5.13 18.61 8.80
CA GLY A 287 5.98 18.41 7.61
C GLY A 287 5.34 17.48 6.59
N LEU A 288 4.84 16.33 7.03
CA LEU A 288 4.16 15.34 6.17
C LEU A 288 2.87 15.90 5.56
N SER A 289 2.11 16.71 6.31
CA SER A 289 0.91 17.38 5.79
C SER A 289 1.26 18.36 4.67
N ARG A 290 2.30 19.18 4.83
CA ARG A 290 2.73 20.12 3.76
C ARG A 290 3.18 19.36 2.51
N SER A 291 3.89 18.26 2.69
CA SER A 291 4.28 17.37 1.59
C SER A 291 3.05 16.81 0.87
N ALA A 292 2.03 16.34 1.60
CA ALA A 292 0.77 15.88 1.02
C ALA A 292 0.05 16.98 0.22
N ASP A 293 -0.09 18.19 0.77
CA ASP A 293 -0.75 19.33 0.10
C ASP A 293 -0.06 19.66 -1.24
N ARG A 294 1.28 19.60 -1.27
CA ARG A 294 2.07 19.80 -2.49
C ARG A 294 1.84 18.71 -3.52
N LEU A 295 1.80 17.45 -3.10
CA LEU A 295 1.55 16.32 -4.00
C LEU A 295 0.12 16.36 -4.56
N GLU A 296 -0.87 16.75 -3.74
CA GLU A 296 -2.25 16.95 -4.17
C GLU A 296 -2.35 18.03 -5.25
N ALA A 297 -1.68 19.18 -5.06
CA ALA A 297 -1.63 20.23 -6.08
C ALA A 297 -0.98 19.74 -7.40
N LEU A 298 -0.04 18.79 -7.36
CA LEU A 298 0.53 18.20 -8.56
C LEU A 298 -0.44 17.25 -9.29
N GLN A 299 -1.43 16.68 -8.62
CA GLN A 299 -2.43 15.81 -9.27
C GLN A 299 -3.27 16.57 -10.30
N GLU A 300 -3.46 17.88 -10.13
CA GLU A 300 -4.14 18.73 -11.12
C GLU A 300 -3.30 18.88 -12.41
N LEU A 301 -1.97 18.85 -12.29
CA LEU A 301 -1.04 18.96 -13.41
C LEU A 301 -0.80 17.62 -14.11
N PHE A 302 -1.03 16.52 -13.41
CA PHE A 302 -0.82 15.15 -13.87
C PHE A 302 -2.04 14.28 -13.49
N PRO A 303 -3.19 14.47 -14.16
CA PRO A 303 -4.41 13.73 -13.84
C PRO A 303 -4.19 12.23 -14.02
N CYS A 304 -4.85 11.38 -13.24
CA CYS A 304 -4.77 9.92 -13.33
C CYS A 304 -5.95 9.36 -14.14
N PRO A 305 -5.75 8.47 -15.14
CA PRO A 305 -4.59 7.58 -15.37
C PRO A 305 -3.44 8.17 -16.19
N GLY A 306 -3.28 9.49 -16.25
CA GLY A 306 -2.33 10.15 -17.14
C GLY A 306 -2.91 10.14 -18.55
N ASP A 307 -2.71 11.24 -19.27
CA ASP A 307 -2.78 11.20 -20.72
C ASP A 307 -1.37 11.23 -21.30
N ASP A 308 -1.22 10.91 -22.58
CA ASP A 308 0.06 11.03 -23.28
C ASP A 308 0.47 12.50 -23.52
N THR A 309 -0.37 13.46 -23.10
CA THR A 309 -0.11 14.89 -23.21
C THR A 309 0.92 15.30 -22.16
N ARG A 310 2.16 15.50 -22.61
CA ARG A 310 3.24 15.95 -21.73
C ARG A 310 3.12 17.46 -21.47
N PRO A 311 3.14 17.90 -20.20
CA PRO A 311 3.20 19.32 -19.90
C PRO A 311 4.45 19.97 -20.49
N GLY A 312 4.34 21.27 -20.80
CA GLY A 312 5.48 22.04 -21.30
C GLY A 312 6.61 22.19 -20.26
N PRO A 313 7.84 22.54 -20.69
CA PRO A 313 9.00 22.62 -19.81
C PRO A 313 8.81 23.50 -18.57
N THR A 314 8.08 24.61 -18.69
CA THR A 314 7.77 25.51 -17.57
C THR A 314 6.98 24.82 -16.46
N VAL A 315 6.00 23.98 -16.84
CA VAL A 315 5.17 23.22 -15.90
C VAL A 315 5.99 22.13 -15.23
N LEU A 316 6.80 21.40 -16.00
CA LEU A 316 7.70 20.37 -15.47
C LEU A 316 8.70 20.96 -14.45
N GLN A 317 9.26 22.14 -14.73
CA GLN A 317 10.15 22.83 -13.80
C GLN A 317 9.44 23.30 -12.53
N ALA A 318 8.17 23.74 -12.63
CA ALA A 318 7.38 24.08 -11.46
C ALA A 318 7.06 22.84 -10.61
N ALA A 319 6.68 21.74 -11.24
CA ALA A 319 6.42 20.47 -10.58
C ALA A 319 7.67 19.94 -9.85
N ALA A 320 8.82 19.98 -10.51
CA ALA A 320 10.10 19.57 -9.93
C ALA A 320 10.51 20.42 -8.72
N ARG A 321 10.23 21.74 -8.72
CA ARG A 321 10.43 22.57 -7.52
C ARG A 321 9.51 22.15 -6.37
N SER A 322 8.26 21.79 -6.66
CA SER A 322 7.31 21.30 -5.66
C SER A 322 7.79 19.98 -5.03
N LEU A 323 8.25 19.04 -5.86
CA LEU A 323 8.81 17.76 -5.38
C LEU A 323 10.06 17.95 -4.51
N ARG A 324 10.99 18.83 -4.90
CA ARG A 324 12.15 19.16 -4.05
C ARG A 324 11.75 19.81 -2.73
N ALA A 325 10.64 20.55 -2.70
CA ALA A 325 10.07 21.05 -1.45
C ALA A 325 9.46 19.90 -0.59
N CYS A 326 8.81 18.91 -1.20
CA CYS A 326 8.42 17.68 -0.51
C CYS A 326 9.63 16.98 0.12
N ALA A 327 10.76 16.88 -0.60
CA ALA A 327 12.00 16.31 -0.07
C ALA A 327 12.46 17.04 1.21
N ALA A 328 12.45 18.37 1.21
CA ALA A 328 12.78 19.18 2.38
C ALA A 328 11.79 18.98 3.53
N ASP A 329 10.48 18.98 3.26
CA ASP A 329 9.41 18.75 4.23
C ASP A 329 9.56 17.36 4.90
N ASN A 330 9.88 16.31 4.13
CA ASN A 330 10.08 14.95 4.64
C ASN A 330 11.39 14.81 5.43
N ARG A 331 12.45 15.53 5.06
CA ARG A 331 13.70 15.57 5.82
C ARG A 331 13.52 16.24 7.19
N GLU A 332 12.72 17.30 7.27
CA GLU A 332 12.33 17.91 8.53
C GLU A 332 11.49 16.94 9.38
N ALA A 333 10.52 16.25 8.76
CA ALA A 333 9.71 15.26 9.45
C ALA A 333 10.54 14.09 9.98
N LEU A 334 11.55 13.63 9.22
CA LEU A 334 12.51 12.61 9.66
C LEU A 334 13.27 13.04 10.91
N ALA A 335 13.80 14.27 10.94
CA ALA A 335 14.48 14.78 12.12
C ALA A 335 13.54 14.78 13.34
N ALA A 336 12.32 15.24 13.16
CA ALA A 336 11.31 15.26 14.20
C ALA A 336 10.88 13.84 14.67
N LEU A 337 10.78 12.86 13.76
CA LEU A 337 10.52 11.46 14.13
C LEU A 337 11.65 10.87 14.96
N ARG A 338 12.91 11.18 14.63
CA ARG A 338 14.08 10.74 15.41
C ARG A 338 14.10 11.37 16.81
N ASP A 339 13.77 12.65 16.92
CA ASP A 339 13.62 13.32 18.22
C ASP A 339 12.47 12.69 19.03
N ALA A 340 11.34 12.37 18.40
CA ALA A 340 10.24 11.68 19.06
C ALA A 340 10.63 10.30 19.56
N ALA A 341 11.31 9.49 18.74
CA ALA A 341 11.76 8.14 19.10
C ALA A 341 12.63 8.13 20.37
N ALA A 342 13.48 9.15 20.54
CA ALA A 342 14.34 9.29 21.72
C ALA A 342 13.58 9.61 23.03
N LEU A 343 12.29 9.94 22.95
CA LEU A 343 11.46 10.34 24.09
C LEU A 343 10.48 9.23 24.54
N PHE A 344 10.41 8.10 23.81
CA PHE A 344 9.57 6.96 24.16
C PHE A 344 10.15 6.12 25.31
#